data_AF-A0A182EZ38-F1
#
_entry.id   AF-A0A182EZ38-F1
#
_cell.length_a   1.000
_cell.length_b   1.000
_cell.length_c   1.000
_cell.angle_alpha   90.00
_cell.angle_beta   90.00
_cell.angle_gamma   90.00
#
_symmetry.space_group_name_H-M   'P 1'
#
loop_
_entity.id
_entity.type
_entity.pdbx_description
1 polymer ?
#
loop_
_entity_poly.entity_id
_entity_poly.type
_entity_poly.pdbx_seq_one_letter_code
_entity_poly.pdbx_strand_id
1 'polypeptide(L)' 'MCSRTNAQIAELRNVYQQMYKSSLEKDLIGETSGHFKRLLVSLCNGGRDESMQTDTLRANQ' A
#
# COMPACT_ATOMS: atom_id res chain seq x y z
N MET A 1 0.99 5.74 -4.54
CA MET A 1 1.11 4.35 -4.06
C MET A 1 1.93 3.46 -4.97
N CYS A 2 1.58 3.30 -6.25
CA CYS A 2 2.21 2.30 -7.12
C CYS A 2 3.72 2.47 -7.39
N SER A 3 4.23 3.72 -7.34
CA SER A 3 5.63 4.04 -7.63
C SER A 3 6.52 4.24 -6.39
N ARG A 4 6.04 3.87 -5.19
CA ARG A 4 6.75 4.10 -3.93
C ARG A 4 7.21 2.78 -3.34
N THR A 5 8.36 2.76 -2.68
CA THR A 5 8.87 1.59 -1.94
C THR A 5 8.10 1.38 -0.64
N ASN A 6 8.24 0.23 0.03
CA ASN A 6 7.58 -0.01 1.31
C ASN A 6 7.98 1.03 2.36
N ALA A 7 9.27 1.39 2.42
CA ALA A 7 9.78 2.44 3.31
C ALA A 7 9.15 3.81 3.04
N GLN A 8 9.04 4.22 1.76
CA GLN A 8 8.40 5.48 1.38
C GLN A 8 6.90 5.49 1.71
N ILE A 9 6.23 4.34 1.60
CA ILE A 9 4.81 4.18 1.96
C ILE A 9 4.63 4.29 3.48
N ALA A 10 5.52 3.69 4.27
CA ALA A 10 5.52 3.84 5.72
C ALA A 10 5.67 5.31 6.14
N GLU A 11 6.63 6.02 5.55
CA GLU A 11 6.83 7.44 5.82
C GLU A 11 5.62 8.29 5.41
N LEU A 12 5.05 8.00 4.23
CA LEU A 12 3.84 8.68 3.77
C LEU A 12 2.68 8.58 4.77
N ARG A 13 2.46 7.39 5.35
CA ARG A 13 1.42 7.20 6.38
C ARG A 13 1.69 8.06 7.62
N ASN A 14 2.93 8.09 8.09
CA ASN A 14 3.32 8.87 9.26
C ASN A 14 3.11 10.37 9.04
N VAL A 15 3.61 10.90 7.93
CA VAL A 15 3.47 12.32 7.59
C VAL A 15 2.00 12.68 7.39
N TYR A 16 1.23 11.83 6.70
CA TYR A 16 -0.20 12.06 6.50
C TYR A 16 -0.94 12.16 7.84
N GLN A 17 -0.67 11.24 8.77
CA GLN A 17 -1.28 11.26 10.10
C GLN A 17 -0.90 12.50 10.90
N GLN A 18 0.35 12.96 10.79
CA GLN A 18 0.79 14.19 11.45
C GLN A 18 0.10 15.44 10.89
N MET A 19 -0.04 15.53 9.57
CA MET A 19 -0.63 16.68 8.88
C MET A 19 -2.15 16.75 9.03
N TYR A 20 -2.84 15.62 8.80
CA TYR A 20 -4.31 15.58 8.70
C TYR A 20 -5.01 15.05 9.94
N LYS A 21 -4.25 14.57 10.94
CA LYS A 21 -4.79 13.94 12.16
C LYS A 21 -5.76 12.78 11.88
N SER A 22 -5.68 12.20 10.68
CA SER A 22 -6.43 11.03 10.23
C SER A 22 -5.48 9.97 9.66
N SER A 23 -5.95 8.74 9.61
CA SER A 23 -5.23 7.64 8.97
C SER A 23 -5.44 7.71 7.47
N LEU A 24 -4.34 7.68 6.70
CA LEU A 24 -4.41 7.58 5.24
C LEU A 24 -5.27 6.38 4.80
N GLU A 25 -5.16 5.25 5.49
CA GLU A 25 -5.95 4.05 5.17
C GLU A 25 -7.45 4.28 5.42
N LYS A 26 -7.80 4.91 6.55
CA LYS A 26 -9.20 5.20 6.89
C LYS A 26 -9.84 6.11 5.85
N ASP A 27 -9.12 7.13 5.41
CA ASP A 27 -9.61 8.08 4.42
C ASP A 27 -9.71 7.41 3.04
N LEU A 28 -8.76 6.56 2.66
CA LEU A 28 -8.88 5.73 1.45
C LEU A 28 -10.11 4.81 1.49
N ILE A 29 -10.45 4.24 2.65
CA ILE A 29 -11.64 3.39 2.80
C ILE A 29 -12.93 4.18 2.63
N GLY A 30 -12.98 5.41 3.13
CA GLY A 30 -14.14 6.30 3.06
C GLY A 30 -14.37 6.88 1.66
N GLU A 31 -13.30 7.29 0.99
CA GLU A 31 -13.36 8.05 -0.27
C GLU A 31 -13.38 7.16 -1.52
N THR A 32 -13.19 5.84 -1.38
CA THR A 32 -13.13 4.92 -2.53
C THR A 32 -14.01 3.69 -2.35
N SER A 33 -14.32 3.01 -3.45
CA SER A 33 -15.21 1.85 -3.46
C SER A 33 -14.72 0.69 -4.35
N GLY A 34 -15.38 -0.46 -4.23
CA GLY A 34 -15.15 -1.65 -5.05
C GLY A 34 -13.70 -2.16 -5.01
N HIS A 35 -13.27 -2.72 -6.15
CA HIS A 35 -11.92 -3.27 -6.31
C HIS A 35 -10.83 -2.21 -6.22
N PHE A 36 -11.13 -0.98 -6.66
CA PHE A 36 -10.18 0.13 -6.59
C PHE A 36 -9.80 0.46 -5.15
N LYS A 37 -10.79 0.53 -4.24
CA LYS A 37 -10.53 0.65 -2.80
C LYS A 37 -9.61 -0.45 -2.29
N ARG A 38 -9.97 -1.70 -2.58
CA ARG A 38 -9.22 -2.87 -2.08
C ARG A 38 -7.77 -2.83 -2.54
N LEU A 39 -7.53 -2.43 -3.79
CA LEU A 39 -6.19 -2.24 -4.33
C LEU A 39 -5.43 -1.12 -3.60
N LEU A 40 -6.03 0.06 -3.45
CA LEU A 40 -5.37 1.19 -2.79
C LEU A 40 -5.04 0.92 -1.33
N VAL A 41 -5.96 0.29 -0.58
CA VAL A 41 -5.73 -0.11 0.82
C VAL A 41 -4.58 -1.12 0.90
N SER A 42 -4.55 -2.12 0.00
CA SER A 42 -3.47 -3.12 -0.04
C SER A 42 -2.12 -2.46 -0.32
N LEU A 43 -2.06 -1.52 -1.26
CA LEU A 43 -0.84 -0.77 -1.54
C LEU A 43 -0.46 0.14 -0.36
N CYS A 44 -1.44 0.72 0.35
CA CYS A 44 -1.24 1.61 1.51
C CYS A 44 -0.52 0.91 2.67
N ASN A 45 -0.66 -0.41 2.77
CA ASN A 45 0.02 -1.14 3.83
C ASN A 45 1.55 -1.23 3.62
N GLY A 46 2.04 -1.11 2.38
CA GLY A 46 3.47 -1.16 2.07
C GLY A 46 4.11 -2.50 2.44
N GLY A 47 3.42 -3.61 2.18
CA GLY A 47 3.88 -4.97 2.50
C GLY A 47 4.25 -5.79 1.26
N ARG A 48 4.80 -5.16 0.21
CA ARG A 48 5.24 -5.88 -1.00
C ARG A 48 6.47 -6.71 -0.67
N ASP A 49 6.58 -7.91 -1.21
CA ASP A 49 7.85 -8.63 -1.14
C ASP A 49 8.95 -7.83 -1.87
N GLU A 50 10.03 -7.53 -1.14
CA GLU A 50 11.21 -6.82 -1.67
C GLU A 50 12.38 -7.81 -1.86
N SER A 51 12.15 -9.10 -1.65
CA SER A 51 13.12 -10.13 -2.01
C SER A 51 13.29 -10.21 -3.53
N MET A 52 14.50 -10.53 -3.98
CA MET A 52 14.80 -10.82 -5.39
C MET A 52 14.62 -12.32 -5.71
N GLN A 53 13.93 -13.06 -4.84
CA GLN A 53 13.75 -14.50 -4.99
C GLN A 53 12.54 -14.78 -5.88
N THR A 54 12.71 -15.65 -6.88
CA THR A 54 11.61 -16.08 -7.75
C THR A 54 11.25 -17.52 -7.43
N ASP A 55 9.99 -17.76 -7.09
CA ASP A 55 9.43 -19.12 -7.02
C ASP A 55 9.10 -19.59 -8.44
N THR A 56 9.98 -20.40 -9.01
CA THR A 56 9.87 -20.89 -10.39
C THR A 56 8.67 -21.81 -10.62
N LEU A 57 8.10 -22.43 -9.58
CA LEU A 57 6.91 -23.28 -9.70
C LEU A 57 5.62 -22.45 -9.77
N ARG A 58 5.60 -21.30 -9.10
CA ARG A 58 4.46 -20.36 -9.12
C ARG A 58 4.52 -19.40 -10.31
N ALA A 59 5.70 -19.11 -10.84
CA ALA A 59 5.88 -18.19 -11.98
C ALA A 59 5.45 -18.79 -13.34
N ASN A 60 5.43 -20.12 -13.47
CA ASN A 60 5.11 -20.82 -14.72
C ASN A 60 3.64 -21.32 -14.81
N GLN A 61 2.77 -20.88 -13.89
CA GLN A 61 1.32 -21.11 -13.93
C GLN A 61 0.61 -19.86 -14.43
#